data_AF-A0A9W4T327-F1
#
_entry.id   AF-A0A9W4T327-F1
#
_cell.length_a   1.000
_cell.length_b   1.000
_cell.length_c   1.000
_cell.angle_alpha   90.00
_cell.angle_beta   90.00
_cell.angle_gamma   90.00
#
_symmetry.space_group_name_H-M   'P 1'
#
loop_
_entity.id
_entity.type
_entity.pdbx_description
1 polymer ?
#
loop_
_entity_poly.entity_id
_entity_poly.type
_entity_poly.pdbx_seq_one_letter_code
_entity_poly.pdbx_strand_id
1 'polypeptide(L)'
;MVRNTGVRKQSEEAQIDWMLQSETPTPLSFFRFVDASERSRSIQKYSKILMKTIYRKRNSDSLNSVLYKFNKGEYKNDWEIWKKERTKSLTVTNIVETNFEVHDIYNSTFTRALGKRNSNYANPGSSKKVKSSK
;
A
#
# COMPACT_ATOMS: atom_id res chain seq x y z
N MET A 1 -29.87 4.95 -2.14
CA MET A 1 -28.42 5.09 -1.87
C MET A 1 -28.18 6.17 -0.82
N VAL A 2 -27.94 5.80 0.44
CA VAL A 2 -27.59 6.75 1.50
C VAL A 2 -26.12 7.14 1.30
N ARG A 3 -25.85 8.42 1.03
CA ARG A 3 -24.47 8.92 0.92
C ARG A 3 -23.88 8.94 2.33
N ASN A 4 -22.85 8.13 2.57
CA ASN A 4 -22.13 8.12 3.84
C ASN A 4 -21.27 9.39 3.98
N THR A 5 -21.90 10.50 4.35
CA THR A 5 -21.32 11.85 4.39
C THR A 5 -20.39 12.06 5.58
N GLY A 6 -20.56 11.31 6.68
CA GLY A 6 -19.75 11.42 7.89
C GLY A 6 -18.29 11.03 7.68
N VAL A 7 -18.04 9.86 7.06
CA VAL A 7 -16.69 9.35 6.77
C VAL A 7 -15.92 10.28 5.83
N ARG A 8 -16.61 10.85 4.83
CA ARG A 8 -15.99 11.81 3.90
C ARG A 8 -15.58 13.11 4.57
N LYS A 9 -16.39 13.62 5.50
CA LYS A 9 -16.07 14.83 6.28
C LYS A 9 -14.87 14.61 7.20
N GLN A 10 -14.80 13.46 7.89
CA GLN A 10 -13.66 13.11 8.74
C GLN A 10 -12.35 12.99 7.93
N SER A 11 -12.40 12.38 6.74
CA SER A 11 -11.25 12.29 5.84
C SER A 11 -10.77 13.66 5.34
N GLU A 12 -11.69 14.59 5.09
CA GLU A 12 -11.37 15.94 4.65
C GLU A 12 -10.73 16.76 5.77
N GLU A 13 -11.24 16.64 7.00
CA GLU A 13 -10.68 17.33 8.16
C GLU A 13 -9.25 16.90 8.44
N ALA A 14 -8.98 15.59 8.43
CA ALA A 14 -7.63 15.05 8.59
C ALA A 14 -6.64 15.57 7.53
N GLN A 15 -7.11 15.83 6.31
CA GLN A 15 -6.29 16.41 5.24
C GLN A 15 -5.99 17.89 5.46
N ILE A 16 -6.96 18.64 5.99
CA ILE A 16 -6.76 20.04 6.35
C ILE A 16 -5.78 20.13 7.53
N ASP A 17 -5.97 19.32 8.57
CA ASP A 17 -5.10 19.29 9.74
C ASP A 17 -3.66 18.90 9.36
N TRP A 18 -3.52 17.87 8.52
CA TRP A 18 -2.22 17.51 7.93
C TRP A 18 -1.56 18.69 7.22
N MET A 19 -2.33 19.44 6.40
CA MET A 19 -1.79 20.57 5.65
C MET A 19 -1.40 21.75 6.55
N LEU A 20 -2.13 21.96 7.66
CA LEU A 20 -1.80 22.99 8.66
C LEU A 20 -0.53 22.69 9.45
N GLN A 21 -0.26 21.40 9.68
CA GLN A 21 0.91 20.90 10.43
C GLN A 21 2.13 20.65 9.53
N SER A 22 1.92 20.51 8.22
CA SER A 22 2.99 20.28 7.26
C SER A 22 3.86 21.53 7.09
N GLU A 23 5.17 21.37 7.24
CA GLU A 23 6.15 22.42 6.95
C GLU A 23 6.18 22.78 5.45
N THR A 24 5.99 21.77 4.59
CA THR A 24 5.99 21.91 3.13
C THR A 24 4.80 21.18 2.50
N PRO A 25 3.60 21.79 2.49
CA PRO A 25 2.37 21.18 1.99
C PRO A 25 2.30 21.16 0.45
N THR A 26 3.35 20.65 -0.22
CA THR A 26 3.40 20.54 -1.68
C THR A 26 2.39 19.51 -2.21
N PRO A 27 1.99 19.61 -3.49
CA PRO A 27 1.19 18.57 -4.12
C PRO A 27 1.83 17.18 -3.99
N LEU A 28 3.15 17.06 -4.17
CA LEU A 28 3.88 15.80 -4.02
C LEU A 28 3.72 15.19 -2.61
N SER A 29 3.95 15.96 -1.55
CA SER A 29 3.81 15.45 -0.18
C SER A 29 2.37 15.07 0.14
N PHE A 30 1.39 15.80 -0.40
CA PHE A 30 -0.01 15.45 -0.27
C PHE A 30 -0.38 14.16 -1.02
N PHE A 31 0.13 13.96 -2.24
CA PHE A 31 -0.13 12.73 -3.01
C PHE A 31 0.36 11.48 -2.29
N ARG A 32 1.53 11.57 -1.65
CA ARG A 32 2.06 10.52 -0.77
C ARG A 32 1.14 10.28 0.43
N PHE A 33 0.72 11.35 1.10
CA PHE A 33 -0.13 11.28 2.29
C PHE A 33 -1.48 10.59 2.02
N VAL A 34 -2.13 10.90 0.90
CA VAL A 34 -3.45 10.33 0.56
C VAL A 34 -3.39 9.05 -0.28
N ASP A 35 -2.18 8.52 -0.52
CA ASP A 35 -1.92 7.45 -1.49
C ASP A 35 -2.66 7.65 -2.81
N ALA A 36 -2.40 8.78 -3.47
CA ALA A 36 -3.14 9.24 -4.65
C ALA A 36 -3.08 8.26 -5.83
N SER A 37 -4.24 7.78 -6.30
CA SER A 37 -4.32 6.81 -7.41
C SER A 37 -4.63 7.44 -8.77
N GLU A 38 -5.47 8.48 -8.80
CA GLU A 38 -5.94 9.11 -10.03
C GLU A 38 -5.53 10.58 -10.09
N ARG A 39 -4.91 11.00 -11.20
CA ARG A 39 -4.32 12.34 -11.37
C ARG A 39 -5.33 13.46 -11.15
N SER A 40 -6.41 13.47 -11.95
CA SER A 40 -7.38 14.56 -11.97
C SER A 40 -8.04 14.73 -10.61
N ARG A 41 -8.55 13.62 -10.07
CA ARG A 41 -9.16 13.59 -8.74
C ARG A 41 -8.22 14.04 -7.63
N SER A 42 -6.96 13.66 -7.66
CA SER A 42 -6.00 14.02 -6.62
C SER A 42 -5.62 15.50 -6.68
N ILE A 43 -5.46 16.06 -7.88
CA ILE A 43 -5.23 17.50 -8.09
C ILE A 43 -6.43 18.32 -7.61
N GLN A 44 -7.64 17.93 -7.99
CA GLN A 44 -8.87 18.61 -7.54
C GLN A 44 -9.01 18.54 -6.01
N LYS A 45 -8.72 17.38 -5.42
CA LYS A 45 -8.76 17.19 -3.97
C LYS A 45 -7.76 18.10 -3.28
N TYR A 46 -6.50 18.10 -3.74
CA TYR A 46 -5.46 18.98 -3.19
C TYR A 46 -5.88 20.45 -3.26
N SER A 47 -6.32 20.91 -4.44
CA SER A 47 -6.76 22.30 -4.63
C SER A 47 -7.88 22.67 -3.65
N LYS A 48 -8.87 21.80 -3.49
CA LYS A 48 -9.96 22.01 -2.53
C LYS A 48 -9.45 22.13 -1.09
N ILE A 49 -8.57 21.21 -0.67
CA ILE A 49 -8.01 21.23 0.69
C ILE A 49 -7.18 22.51 0.89
N LEU A 50 -6.30 22.86 -0.05
CA LEU A 50 -5.46 24.06 0.02
C LEU A 50 -6.28 25.33 0.20
N MET A 51 -7.33 25.51 -0.60
CA MET A 51 -8.22 26.68 -0.49
C MET A 51 -8.91 26.73 0.89
N LYS A 52 -9.34 25.59 1.43
CA LYS A 52 -9.95 25.52 2.76
C LYS A 52 -8.94 25.81 3.87
N THR A 53 -7.73 25.30 3.74
CA THR A 53 -6.63 25.53 4.68
C THR A 53 -6.26 27.01 4.73
N ILE A 54 -6.12 27.67 3.57
CA ILE A 54 -5.85 29.12 3.47
C ILE A 54 -6.99 29.93 4.10
N TYR A 55 -8.25 29.52 3.86
CA TYR A 55 -9.40 30.19 4.48
C TYR A 55 -9.37 30.11 6.02
N ARG A 56 -8.95 28.96 6.58
CA ARG A 56 -8.82 28.74 8.03
C ARG A 56 -7.63 29.47 8.63
N LYS A 57 -6.46 29.40 7.99
CA LYS A 57 -5.21 30.01 8.44
C LYS A 57 -4.84 31.15 7.51
N ARG A 58 -5.54 32.27 7.69
CA ARG A 58 -5.31 33.50 6.93
C ARG A 58 -3.85 33.96 7.06
N ASN A 59 -3.33 34.56 6.00
CA ASN A 59 -2.00 35.20 5.95
C ASN A 59 -0.83 34.25 6.24
N SER A 60 -0.93 32.98 5.85
CA SER A 60 0.22 32.07 5.88
C SER A 60 1.04 32.23 4.59
N ASP A 61 2.22 32.83 4.70
CA ASP A 61 3.14 33.03 3.58
C ASP A 61 3.53 31.71 2.90
N SER A 62 3.72 30.65 3.69
CA SER A 62 4.00 29.31 3.17
C SER A 62 2.84 28.76 2.33
N LEU A 63 1.59 28.85 2.79
CA LEU A 63 0.42 28.39 2.03
C LEU A 63 0.19 29.24 0.77
N ASN A 64 0.42 30.55 0.84
CA ASN A 64 0.31 31.44 -0.31
C ASN A 64 1.39 31.16 -1.37
N SER A 65 2.64 30.91 -0.95
CA SER A 65 3.73 30.49 -1.83
C SER A 65 3.42 29.16 -2.53
N VAL A 66 2.88 28.20 -1.79
CA VAL A 66 2.45 26.91 -2.34
C VAL A 66 1.29 27.08 -3.33
N LEU A 67 0.29 27.92 -3.02
CA LEU A 67 -0.80 28.24 -3.96
C LEU A 67 -0.29 28.87 -5.25
N TYR A 68 0.69 29.78 -5.17
CA TYR A 68 1.31 30.39 -6.33
C TYR A 68 1.97 29.35 -7.25
N LYS A 69 2.79 28.45 -6.69
CA LYS A 69 3.43 27.34 -7.42
C LYS A 69 2.40 26.38 -8.03
N PHE A 70 1.35 26.08 -7.28
CA PHE A 70 0.25 25.27 -7.76
C PHE A 70 -0.44 25.90 -8.98
N ASN A 71 -0.75 27.20 -8.92
CA ASN A 71 -1.37 27.92 -10.03
C ASN A 71 -0.46 28.04 -11.26
N LYS A 72 0.87 28.03 -11.07
CA LYS A 72 1.85 27.94 -12.16
C LYS A 72 1.90 26.56 -12.85
N GLY A 73 1.25 25.55 -12.29
CA GLY A 73 1.24 24.21 -12.87
C GLY A 73 2.39 23.32 -12.44
N GLU A 74 3.16 23.70 -11.42
CA GLU A 74 4.30 22.90 -10.90
C GLU A 74 3.85 21.52 -10.40
N TYR A 75 2.58 21.39 -9.98
CA TYR A 75 1.96 20.11 -9.60
C TYR A 75 2.04 19.02 -10.69
N LYS A 76 2.25 19.40 -11.96
CA LYS A 76 2.42 18.42 -13.04
C LYS A 76 3.68 17.59 -12.84
N ASN A 77 4.79 18.23 -12.45
CA ASN A 77 6.04 17.54 -12.17
C ASN A 77 5.92 16.68 -10.90
N ASP A 78 5.29 17.21 -9.86
CA ASP A 78 4.99 16.47 -8.62
C ASP A 78 4.21 15.18 -8.88
N TRP A 79 3.24 15.23 -9.79
CA TRP A 79 2.49 14.05 -10.18
C TRP A 79 3.37 12.99 -10.86
N GLU A 80 4.26 13.40 -11.77
CA GLU A 80 5.16 12.45 -12.45
C GLU A 80 6.18 11.84 -11.48
N ILE A 81 6.66 12.61 -10.51
CA ILE A 81 7.52 12.11 -9.43
C ILE A 81 6.78 11.07 -8.60
N TRP A 82 5.58 11.41 -8.11
CA TRP A 82 4.75 10.49 -7.34
C TRP A 82 4.46 9.19 -8.09
N LYS A 83 4.12 9.27 -9.39
CA LYS A 83 3.84 8.09 -10.21
C LYS A 83 5.05 7.15 -10.27
N LYS A 84 6.26 7.70 -10.43
CA LYS A 84 7.50 6.89 -10.42
C LYS A 84 7.73 6.21 -9.08
N GLU A 85 7.52 6.94 -7.98
CA GLU A 85 7.63 6.40 -6.62
C GLU A 85 6.64 5.28 -6.36
N ARG A 86 5.37 5.49 -6.71
CA ARG A 86 4.29 4.51 -6.56
C ARG A 86 4.57 3.25 -7.38
N THR A 87 5.00 3.40 -8.64
CA THR A 87 5.37 2.25 -9.49
C THR A 87 6.54 1.49 -8.88
N LYS A 88 7.59 2.18 -8.42
CA LYS A 88 8.74 1.53 -7.77
C LYS A 88 8.29 0.73 -6.54
N SER A 89 7.43 1.32 -5.70
CA SER A 89 6.90 0.64 -4.52
C SER A 89 6.12 -0.62 -4.90
N LEU A 90 5.24 -0.54 -5.90
CA LEU A 90 4.46 -1.67 -6.37
C LEU A 90 5.35 -2.79 -6.92
N THR A 91 6.36 -2.44 -7.73
CA THR A 91 7.32 -3.42 -8.24
C THR A 91 8.06 -4.14 -7.12
N VAL A 92 8.52 -3.40 -6.10
CA VAL A 92 9.21 -3.99 -4.94
C VAL A 92 8.26 -4.93 -4.18
N THR A 93 7.03 -4.51 -3.91
CA THR A 93 6.01 -5.36 -3.27
C THR A 93 5.79 -6.65 -4.06
N ASN A 94 5.59 -6.55 -5.38
CA ASN A 94 5.38 -7.72 -6.23
C ASN A 94 6.57 -8.69 -6.21
N ILE A 95 7.81 -8.17 -6.20
CA ILE A 95 9.02 -9.00 -6.10
C ILE A 95 9.04 -9.74 -4.77
N VAL A 96 8.77 -9.04 -3.67
CA VAL A 96 8.75 -9.63 -2.33
C VAL A 96 7.67 -10.71 -2.22
N GLU A 97 6.45 -10.44 -2.70
CA GLU A 97 5.35 -11.40 -2.72
C GLU A 97 5.68 -12.64 -3.56
N THR A 98 6.21 -12.45 -4.77
CA THR A 98 6.65 -13.55 -5.64
C THR A 98 7.73 -14.40 -4.95
N ASN A 99 8.68 -13.77 -4.26
CA ASN A 99 9.73 -14.49 -3.55
C ASN A 99 9.14 -15.34 -2.41
N PHE A 100 8.19 -14.80 -1.64
CA PHE A 100 7.49 -15.57 -0.62
C PHE A 100 6.74 -16.77 -1.21
N GLU A 101 5.99 -16.58 -2.31
CA GLU A 101 5.28 -17.66 -3.00
C GLU A 101 6.22 -18.76 -3.49
N VAL A 102 7.36 -18.40 -4.09
CA VAL A 102 8.37 -19.36 -4.54
C VAL A 102 8.94 -20.16 -3.37
N HIS A 103 9.23 -19.51 -2.24
CA HIS A 103 9.72 -20.20 -1.04
C HIS A 103 8.66 -21.15 -0.46
N ASP A 104 7.39 -20.75 -0.43
CA ASP A 104 6.29 -21.61 0.02
C ASP A 104 6.09 -22.82 -0.89
N ILE A 105 6.14 -22.62 -2.21
CA ILE A 105 6.08 -23.72 -3.20
C ILE A 105 7.26 -24.67 -3.03
N TYR A 106 8.47 -24.15 -2.85
CA TYR A 106 9.66 -24.96 -2.64
C TYR A 106 9.55 -25.80 -1.37
N ASN A 107 9.23 -25.17 -0.24
CA ASN A 107 9.14 -25.82 1.06
C ASN A 107 8.02 -26.87 1.11
N SER A 108 6.86 -26.58 0.51
CA SER A 108 5.75 -27.53 0.42
C SER A 108 6.10 -28.73 -0.48
N THR A 109 6.77 -28.49 -1.61
CA THR A 109 7.21 -29.57 -2.51
C THR A 109 8.28 -30.44 -1.87
N PHE A 110 9.25 -29.83 -1.18
CA PHE A 110 10.30 -30.53 -0.45
C PHE A 110 9.71 -31.39 0.68
N THR A 111 8.83 -30.82 1.50
CA THR A 111 8.13 -31.56 2.57
C THR A 111 7.30 -32.72 2.01
N ARG A 112 6.58 -32.50 0.90
CA ARG A 112 5.80 -33.55 0.23
C ARG A 112 6.69 -34.66 -0.33
N ALA A 113 7.86 -34.32 -0.88
CA ALA A 113 8.81 -35.30 -1.38
C ALA A 113 9.42 -36.14 -0.24
N LEU A 114 9.70 -35.53 0.92
CA LEU A 114 10.16 -36.25 2.11
C LEU A 114 9.06 -37.14 2.72
N GLY A 115 7.82 -36.66 2.79
CA GLY A 115 6.68 -37.47 3.25
C GLY A 115 6.44 -38.72 2.39
N LYS A 116 6.59 -38.60 1.06
CA LYS A 116 6.51 -39.73 0.12
C LYS A 116 7.68 -40.72 0.24
N ARG A 117 8.88 -40.27 0.61
CA ARG A 117 10.01 -41.18 0.88
C ARG A 117 9.78 -41.99 2.15
N ASN A 118 9.17 -41.40 3.18
CA ASN A 118 8.87 -42.10 4.43
C ASN A 118 7.71 -43.11 4.32
N SER A 119 6.76 -42.93 3.39
CA SER A 119 5.67 -43.90 3.17
C SER A 119 6.11 -45.17 2.44
N ASN A 120 7.22 -45.13 1.70
CA ASN A 120 7.73 -46.31 0.97
C ASN A 120 8.51 -47.29 1.86
N TYR A 121 8.72 -46.98 3.14
CA TYR A 121 9.30 -47.89 4.13
C TYR A 121 8.26 -48.49 5.08
N ALA A 122 6.96 -48.39 4.77
CA ALA A 122 5.93 -49.18 5.44
C ALA A 122 6.11 -50.67 5.08
N ASN A 123 6.83 -51.35 5.96
CA ASN A 123 7.23 -52.75 5.99
C ASN A 123 6.18 -53.74 5.43
N PRO A 124 6.47 -54.56 4.40
CA PRO A 124 5.59 -55.66 3.97
C PRO A 124 5.64 -56.87 4.92
N GLY A 125 6.50 -56.86 5.94
CA GLY A 125 6.73 -57.99 6.83
C GLY A 125 5.77 -58.08 8.02
N SER A 126 4.46 -58.26 7.78
CA SER A 126 3.59 -58.81 8.83
C SER A 126 3.87 -60.31 8.95
N SER A 127 4.89 -60.66 9.75
CA SER A 127 5.23 -62.03 10.07
C SER A 127 4.05 -62.71 10.76
N LYS A 128 3.45 -63.68 10.06
CA LYS A 128 2.52 -64.67 10.64
C LYS A 128 3.16 -65.29 11.88
N LYS A 129 2.56 -65.05 13.05
CA LYS A 129 2.87 -65.82 14.27
C LYS A 129 2.51 -67.29 14.03
N VAL A 130 3.53 -68.13 13.84
CA VAL A 130 3.40 -69.58 13.96
C VAL A 130 3.19 -69.90 15.44
N LYS A 131 2.02 -70.42 15.79
CA LYS A 131 1.77 -71.05 17.09
C LYS A 131 2.43 -72.42 17.09
N SER A 132 3.38 -72.63 17.99
CA SER A 132 3.81 -73.94 18.45
C SER A 132 3.74 -73.92 19.98
N SER A 133 2.89 -74.76 20.54
CA SER A 133 2.94 -75.13 21.96
C SER A 133 2.61 -76.61 22.04
N LYS A 134 3.52 -77.31 22.73
CA LYS A 134 3.49 -78.73 23.08
C LYS A 134 2.24 -79.10 23.88
#